data_AF-A0A6V7LXL1-F1
#
_entry.id   AF-A0A6V7LXL1-F1
#
_cell.length_a   1.000
_cell.length_b   1.000
_cell.length_c   1.000
_cell.angle_alpha   90.00
_cell.angle_beta   90.00
_cell.angle_gamma   90.00
#
_symmetry.space_group_name_H-M   'P 1'
#
loop_
_entity.id
_entity.type
_entity.pdbx_description
1 polymer ?
#
loop_
_entity_poly.entity_id
_entity_poly.type
_entity_poly.pdbx_seq_one_letter_code
_entity_poly.pdbx_strand_id
1 'polypeptide(L)'
;TPGGNSISACELTCALISCLARNVAQAAQSMKEGRWDRKLYSGFELYGKTLAVLGFGRVGREVGLRMQAFGMKIVCFDPIVTAEDAAKVGATKLTLDEIWPIADYITVHTPLIPQTK
;
A
#
# COMPACT_ATOMS: atom_id res chain seq x y z
N THR A 1 -12.58 -13.62 15.15
CA THR A 1 -12.51 -14.79 14.23
C THR A 1 -11.44 -14.54 13.18
N PRO A 2 -10.69 -15.56 12.73
CA PRO A 2 -9.70 -15.38 11.66
C PRO A 2 -10.33 -14.73 10.43
N GLY A 3 -9.74 -13.64 9.95
CA GLY A 3 -10.20 -12.90 8.77
C GLY A 3 -11.33 -11.89 9.01
N GLY A 4 -11.92 -11.82 10.21
CA GLY A 4 -13.05 -10.92 10.49
C GLY A 4 -12.74 -9.42 10.38
N ASN A 5 -11.46 -9.02 10.45
CA ASN A 5 -11.02 -7.64 10.30
C ASN A 5 -10.31 -7.37 8.97
N SER A 6 -10.34 -8.29 8.00
CA SER A 6 -9.53 -8.17 6.77
C SER A 6 -9.88 -6.92 5.96
N ILE A 7 -11.17 -6.62 5.82
CA ILE A 7 -11.64 -5.45 5.08
C ILE A 7 -11.32 -4.16 5.83
N SER A 8 -11.58 -4.10 7.13
CA SER A 8 -11.23 -2.91 7.94
C SER A 8 -9.73 -2.62 7.92
N ALA A 9 -8.89 -3.65 7.99
CA ALA A 9 -7.44 -3.50 7.88
C ALA A 9 -7.02 -3.01 6.48
N CYS A 10 -7.65 -3.54 5.43
CA CYS A 10 -7.43 -3.10 4.06
C CYS A 10 -7.80 -1.62 3.86
N GLU A 11 -9.00 -1.20 4.28
CA GLU A 11 -9.49 0.17 4.17
C GLU A 11 -8.58 1.15 4.90
N LEU A 12 -8.19 0.81 6.13
CA LEU A 12 -7.24 1.61 6.90
C LEU A 12 -5.89 1.72 6.18
N THR A 13 -5.38 0.63 5.59
CA THR A 13 -4.12 0.66 4.82
C THR A 13 -4.22 1.62 3.62
N CYS A 14 -5.32 1.54 2.85
CA CYS A 14 -5.53 2.43 1.70
C CYS A 14 -5.64 3.91 2.14
N ALA A 15 -6.31 4.17 3.27
CA ALA A 15 -6.39 5.50 3.86
C ALA A 15 -5.00 6.01 4.29
N LEU A 16 -4.18 5.17 4.93
CA LEU A 16 -2.83 5.54 5.35
C LEU A 16 -1.91 5.85 4.16
N ILE A 17 -1.98 5.07 3.08
CA ILE A 17 -1.25 5.37 1.83
C ILE A 17 -1.65 6.75 1.30
N SER A 18 -2.95 7.04 1.25
CA SER A 18 -3.47 8.34 0.79
C SER A 18 -3.05 9.49 1.71
N CYS A 19 -3.07 9.27 3.03
CA CYS A 19 -2.63 10.24 4.02
C CYS A 19 -1.15 10.56 3.89
N LEU A 20 -0.32 9.54 3.64
CA LEU A 20 1.11 9.70 3.42
C LEU A 20 1.39 10.50 2.14
N ALA A 21 0.70 10.17 1.04
CA ALA A 21 0.84 10.89 -0.22
C ALA A 21 0.50 12.38 -0.10
N ARG A 22 -0.40 12.75 0.83
CA ARG A 22 -0.98 14.11 0.92
C ARG A 22 -0.64 14.86 2.21
N ASN A 23 0.24 14.34 3.06
CA ASN A 23 0.63 14.94 4.34
C ASN A 23 -0.56 15.32 5.23
N VAL A 24 -1.62 14.50 5.23
CA VAL A 24 -2.92 14.88 5.81
C VAL A 24 -2.82 15.20 7.30
N ALA A 25 -2.11 14.38 8.07
CA ALA A 25 -1.98 14.56 9.52
C ALA A 25 -1.22 15.86 9.86
N GLN A 26 -0.12 16.12 9.16
CA GLN A 26 0.71 17.31 9.36
C GLN A 26 -0.02 18.59 8.93
N ALA A 27 -0.69 18.56 7.78
CA ALA A 27 -1.49 19.68 7.29
C ALA A 27 -2.67 20.00 8.22
N ALA A 28 -3.36 18.96 8.73
CA ALA A 28 -4.44 19.14 9.69
C ALA A 28 -3.94 19.75 11.01
N GLN A 29 -2.74 19.38 11.47
CA GLN A 29 -2.15 19.97 12.66
C GLN A 29 -1.78 21.45 12.45
N SER A 30 -1.16 21.81 11.32
CA SER A 30 -0.85 23.21 10.97
C SER A 30 -2.11 24.08 10.95
N MET A 31 -3.21 23.58 10.39
CA MET A 31 -4.51 24.28 10.40
C MET A 31 -5.06 24.50 11.82
N LYS A 32 -4.96 23.50 12.71
CA LYS A 32 -5.38 23.62 14.12
C LYS A 32 -4.57 24.65 14.89
N GLU A 33 -3.33 24.89 14.47
CA GLU A 33 -2.44 25.92 15.01
C GLU A 33 -2.66 27.30 14.39
N GLY A 34 -3.65 27.44 13.49
CA GLY A 34 -3.98 28.71 12.84
C GLY A 34 -3.05 29.08 11.68
N ARG A 35 -2.23 28.15 11.19
CA ARG A 35 -1.30 28.37 10.07
C ARG A 35 -1.93 27.94 8.74
N TRP A 36 -1.52 28.60 7.65
CA TRP A 36 -1.96 28.29 6.27
C TRP A 36 -0.76 27.98 5.37
N ASP A 37 -0.07 26.88 5.68
CA ASP A 37 1.20 26.51 5.03
C ASP A 37 1.01 25.73 3.72
N ARG A 38 0.17 26.22 2.81
CA ARG A 38 -0.20 25.52 1.57
C ARG A 38 0.99 25.05 0.73
N LYS A 39 2.06 25.85 0.66
CA LYS A 39 3.26 25.52 -0.12
C LYS A 39 4.02 24.33 0.48
N LEU A 40 4.02 24.20 1.80
CA LEU A 40 4.77 23.18 2.53
C LEU A 40 4.16 21.79 2.34
N TYR A 41 2.83 21.70 2.24
CA TYR A 41 2.11 20.42 2.17
C TYR A 41 1.70 20.03 0.74
N SER A 42 2.60 20.28 -0.21
CA SER A 42 2.46 19.74 -1.56
C SER A 42 2.76 18.24 -1.51
N GLY A 43 1.76 17.42 -1.83
CA GLY A 43 1.86 15.97 -1.80
C GLY A 43 2.29 15.37 -3.14
N PHE A 44 2.17 14.05 -3.24
CA PHE A 44 2.36 13.29 -4.47
C PHE A 44 1.03 12.74 -4.97
N GLU A 45 0.93 12.58 -6.28
CA GLU A 45 -0.15 11.83 -6.91
C GLU A 45 0.15 10.33 -6.83
N LEU A 46 -0.87 9.53 -6.53
CA LEU A 46 -0.79 8.06 -6.51
C LEU A 46 -0.88 7.46 -7.91
N TYR A 47 -1.57 8.12 -8.84
CA TYR A 47 -1.76 7.63 -10.20
C TYR A 47 -0.42 7.37 -10.89
N GLY A 48 -0.30 6.19 -11.53
CA GLY A 48 0.90 5.77 -12.24
C GLY A 48 2.06 5.31 -11.37
N LYS A 49 1.98 5.47 -10.04
CA LYS A 49 2.99 4.99 -9.08
C LYS A 49 2.91 3.49 -8.86
N THR A 50 4.00 2.89 -8.42
CA THR A 50 4.09 1.47 -8.09
C THR A 50 3.87 1.24 -6.60
N LEU A 51 2.88 0.43 -6.25
CA LEU A 51 2.68 -0.11 -4.91
C LEU A 51 3.18 -1.55 -4.85
N ALA A 52 4.17 -1.78 -4.00
CA ALA A 52 4.66 -3.10 -3.65
C ALA A 52 3.92 -3.66 -2.43
N VAL A 53 3.30 -4.83 -2.60
CA VAL A 53 2.56 -5.53 -1.54
C VAL A 53 3.36 -6.76 -1.12
N LEU A 54 3.95 -6.73 0.07
CA LEU A 54 4.70 -7.84 0.66
C LEU A 54 3.78 -8.66 1.55
N GLY A 55 3.55 -9.93 1.20
CA GLY A 55 2.48 -10.75 1.76
C GLY A 55 1.19 -10.54 0.98
N PHE A 56 0.85 -11.49 0.10
CA PHE A 56 -0.26 -11.39 -0.85
C PHE A 56 -1.39 -12.35 -0.49
N GLY A 57 -1.69 -12.41 0.81
CA GLY A 57 -2.84 -13.11 1.39
C GLY A 57 -4.12 -12.28 1.34
N ARG A 58 -5.05 -12.52 2.28
CA ARG A 58 -6.38 -11.89 2.30
C ARG A 58 -6.32 -10.35 2.27
N VAL A 59 -5.59 -9.73 3.20
CA VAL A 59 -5.52 -8.26 3.30
C VAL A 59 -4.73 -7.66 2.13
N GLY A 60 -3.55 -8.21 1.81
CA GLY A 60 -2.70 -7.68 0.74
C GLY A 60 -3.38 -7.67 -0.62
N ARG A 61 -4.15 -8.72 -0.95
CA ARG A 61 -4.94 -8.76 -2.20
C ARG A 61 -6.01 -7.68 -2.26
N GLU A 62 -6.76 -7.49 -1.18
CA GLU A 62 -7.80 -6.47 -1.10
C GLU A 62 -7.22 -5.05 -1.21
N VAL A 63 -6.03 -4.82 -0.62
CA VAL A 63 -5.30 -3.54 -0.75
C VAL A 63 -4.87 -3.33 -2.20
N GLY A 64 -4.21 -4.32 -2.82
CA GLY A 64 -3.80 -4.24 -4.22
C GLY A 64 -4.97 -3.91 -5.16
N LEU A 65 -6.10 -4.61 -5.01
CA LEU A 65 -7.30 -4.40 -5.81
C LEU A 65 -7.85 -2.97 -5.68
N ARG A 66 -7.92 -2.41 -4.46
CA ARG A 66 -8.42 -1.04 -4.25
C ARG A 66 -7.45 0.01 -4.80
N MET A 67 -6.15 -0.20 -4.62
CA MET A 67 -5.15 0.77 -5.07
C MET A 67 -4.99 0.79 -6.60
N GLN A 68 -5.39 -0.26 -7.31
CA GLN A 68 -5.57 -0.21 -8.77
C GLN A 68 -6.63 0.81 -9.20
N ALA A 69 -7.70 1.00 -8.42
CA ALA A 69 -8.72 2.01 -8.72
C ALA A 69 -8.17 3.45 -8.62
N PHE A 70 -7.07 3.65 -7.88
CA PHE A 70 -6.30 4.90 -7.86
C PHE A 70 -5.32 5.01 -9.04
N GLY A 71 -5.26 4.01 -9.92
CA GLY A 71 -4.34 3.94 -11.05
C GLY A 71 -2.91 3.56 -10.67
N MET A 72 -2.69 2.95 -9.50
CA MET A 72 -1.38 2.42 -9.13
C MET A 72 -1.07 1.11 -9.86
N LYS A 73 0.20 0.90 -10.19
CA LYS A 73 0.73 -0.40 -10.63
C LYS A 73 0.99 -1.26 -9.41
N ILE A 74 0.47 -2.49 -9.40
CA ILE A 74 0.63 -3.38 -8.25
C ILE A 74 1.69 -4.44 -8.56
N VAL A 75 2.73 -4.47 -7.74
CA VAL A 75 3.70 -5.57 -7.69
C VAL A 75 3.59 -6.27 -6.33
N CYS A 76 3.85 -7.56 -6.28
CA CYS A 76 3.74 -8.30 -5.02
C CYS A 76 4.84 -9.33 -4.84
N PHE A 77 5.15 -9.61 -3.58
CA PHE A 77 5.95 -10.76 -3.18
C PHE A 77 5.20 -11.56 -2.13
N ASP A 78 5.08 -12.86 -2.38
CA ASP A 78 4.62 -13.85 -1.41
C ASP A 78 5.21 -15.22 -1.80
N PRO A 79 5.85 -15.96 -0.87
CA PRO A 79 6.47 -17.24 -1.18
C PRO A 79 5.49 -18.30 -1.70
N ILE A 80 4.21 -18.21 -1.31
CA ILE A 80 3.21 -19.27 -1.52
C ILE A 80 2.32 -18.94 -2.73
N VAL A 81 2.10 -17.66 -3.03
CA VAL A 81 1.27 -17.24 -4.17
C VAL A 81 1.97 -17.49 -5.51
N THR A 82 1.28 -18.07 -6.48
CA THR A 82 1.81 -18.23 -7.84
C THR A 82 1.75 -16.91 -8.64
N ALA A 83 2.58 -16.76 -9.67
CA ALA A 83 2.50 -15.59 -10.56
C ALA A 83 1.14 -15.49 -11.27
N GLU A 84 0.55 -16.65 -11.63
CA GLU A 84 -0.78 -16.73 -12.24
C GLU A 84 -1.87 -16.20 -11.29
N ASP A 85 -1.84 -16.58 -10.01
CA ASP A 85 -2.82 -16.13 -9.03
C ASP A 85 -2.69 -14.65 -8.65
N ALA A 86 -1.49 -14.08 -8.80
CA ALA A 86 -1.30 -12.63 -8.70
C ALA A 86 -1.89 -11.92 -9.92
N ALA A 87 -1.63 -12.44 -11.13
CA ALA A 87 -2.11 -11.86 -12.38
C ALA A 87 -3.65 -11.85 -12.48
N LYS A 88 -4.33 -12.87 -11.94
CA LYS A 88 -5.81 -12.93 -11.86
C LYS A 88 -6.44 -11.72 -11.16
N VAL A 89 -5.69 -11.06 -10.28
CA VAL A 89 -6.13 -9.85 -9.55
C VAL A 89 -5.34 -8.61 -9.95
N GLY A 90 -4.72 -8.61 -11.13
CA GLY A 90 -4.01 -7.46 -11.71
C GLY A 90 -2.70 -7.08 -11.02
N ALA A 91 -2.07 -8.01 -10.29
CA ALA A 91 -0.76 -7.80 -9.68
C ALA A 91 0.33 -8.59 -10.40
N THR A 92 1.54 -8.04 -10.47
CA THR A 92 2.72 -8.74 -10.99
C THR A 92 3.54 -9.31 -9.84
N LYS A 93 3.68 -10.63 -9.78
CA LYS A 93 4.59 -11.27 -8.82
C LYS A 93 6.04 -11.03 -9.23
N LEU A 94 6.84 -10.50 -8.32
CA LEU A 94 8.27 -10.25 -8.48
C LEU A 94 9.04 -10.83 -7.28
N THR A 95 10.35 -10.97 -7.43
CA THR A 95 11.27 -11.19 -6.30
C THR A 95 11.47 -9.89 -5.52
N LEU A 96 11.98 -10.01 -4.31
CA LEU A 96 12.28 -8.85 -3.46
C LEU A 96 13.29 -7.90 -4.14
N ASP A 97 14.36 -8.44 -4.70
CA ASP A 97 15.41 -7.65 -5.38
C ASP A 97 14.90 -6.87 -6.59
N GLU A 98 13.88 -7.38 -7.28
CA GLU A 98 13.20 -6.68 -8.37
C GLU A 98 12.25 -5.58 -7.87
N ILE A 99 11.69 -5.72 -6.66
CA ILE A 99 10.70 -4.79 -6.09
C ILE A 99 11.36 -3.53 -5.54
N TRP A 100 12.45 -3.68 -4.78
CA TRP A 100 13.11 -2.55 -4.10
C TRP A 100 13.43 -1.35 -5.00
N PRO A 101 13.97 -1.53 -6.22
CA PRO A 101 14.32 -0.39 -7.07
C PRO A 101 13.12 0.32 -7.72
N ILE A 102 11.93 -0.29 -7.75
CA ILE A 102 10.78 0.22 -8.51
C ILE A 102 9.59 0.67 -7.65
N ALA A 103 9.58 0.33 -6.36
CA ALA A 103 8.46 0.61 -5.47
C ALA A 103 8.47 2.10 -5.02
N ASP A 104 7.41 2.83 -5.38
CA ASP A 104 7.17 4.17 -4.81
C ASP A 104 6.57 4.07 -3.39
N TYR A 105 5.77 3.02 -3.16
CA TYR A 105 5.15 2.70 -1.88
C TYR A 105 5.34 1.21 -1.59
N ILE A 106 5.57 0.86 -0.32
CA ILE A 106 5.66 -0.52 0.15
C ILE A 106 4.64 -0.69 1.28
N THR A 107 3.84 -1.75 1.21
CA THR A 107 2.94 -2.17 2.30
C THR A 107 3.21 -3.62 2.68
N VAL A 108 3.16 -3.91 3.98
CA VAL A 108 3.52 -5.21 4.55
C VAL A 108 2.29 -5.86 5.17
N HIS A 109 2.00 -7.08 4.74
CA HIS A 109 0.86 -7.89 5.17
C HIS A 109 1.28 -9.35 5.44
N THR A 110 2.52 -9.53 5.91
CA THR A 110 3.08 -10.82 6.30
C THR A 110 2.74 -11.15 7.76
N PRO A 111 2.67 -12.43 8.14
CA PRO A 111 2.68 -12.80 9.55
C PRO A 111 4.01 -12.41 10.19
N LEU A 112 4.05 -12.29 11.52
CA LEU A 112 5.29 -12.12 12.28
C LEU A 112 5.91 -13.50 12.57
N ILE A 113 6.98 -13.84 11.84
CA ILE A 113 7.77 -15.06 11.99
C ILE A 113 9.27 -14.72 11.85
N PRO A 114 10.22 -15.60 12.22
CA PRO A 114 11.65 -15.27 12.14
C PRO A 114 12.12 -14.77 10.77
N GLN A 115 11.52 -15.26 9.67
CA GLN A 115 11.85 -14.88 8.31
C GLN A 115 11.30 -13.50 7.89
N THR A 116 10.37 -12.93 8.66
CA THR A 116 9.67 -11.66 8.35
C THR A 116 9.80 -10.65 9.50
N LYS A 117 10.73 -10.88 10.43
CA LYS A 117 11.00 -10.01 11.57
C LYS A 117 11.94 -8.87 11.20
#